data_AF-A0A7J2HZ99-F1
#
_entry.id   AF-A0A7J2HZ99-F1
#
_cell.length_a   1.000
_cell.length_b   1.000
_cell.length_c   1.000
_cell.angle_alpha   90.00
_cell.angle_beta   90.00
_cell.angle_gamma   90.00
#
_symmetry.space_group_name_H-M   'P 1'
#
loop_
_entity.id
_entity.type
_entity.pdbx_description
1 polymer ?
#
loop_
_entity_poly.entity_id
_entity_poly.type
_entity_poly.pdbx_seq_one_letter_code
_entity_poly.pdbx_strand_id
1 'polypeptide(L)'
;MKNGLSVNRLAWKLLEKLCANPDFYRVKVEKTSFGATVVDAGIEAKGGFEAGKIITEICMGGCGKARITSRKYGEWTFPTIFVYTDHPITATLGSQFAGWQIKEGDYFAIGSGPARALALKP
;
A
#
# COMPACT_ATOMS: atom_id res chain seq x y z
N MET A 1 -8.82 24.64 -10.77
CA MET A 1 -8.58 23.33 -10.10
C MET A 1 -7.45 23.54 -9.10
N LYS A 2 -7.62 23.18 -7.82
CA LYS A 2 -6.51 23.27 -6.86
C LYS A 2 -5.41 22.30 -7.33
N ASN A 3 -4.25 22.82 -7.72
CA ASN A 3 -3.02 22.07 -8.02
C ASN A 3 -2.46 21.47 -6.72
N GLY A 4 -3.22 20.58 -6.09
CA GLY A 4 -2.87 19.88 -4.86
C GLY A 4 -2.42 18.46 -5.16
N LEU A 5 -1.45 17.99 -4.38
CA LEU A 5 -1.02 16.61 -4.38
C LEU A 5 -2.20 15.68 -4.01
N SER A 6 -2.40 14.60 -4.78
CA SER A 6 -3.49 13.64 -4.56
C SER A 6 -2.91 12.25 -4.29
N VAL A 7 -3.01 11.82 -3.02
CA VAL A 7 -2.52 10.49 -2.58
C VAL A 7 -3.20 9.34 -3.32
N ASN A 8 -4.48 9.48 -3.67
CA ASN A 8 -5.21 8.46 -4.43
C ASN A 8 -4.70 8.34 -5.87
N ARG A 9 -4.52 9.47 -6.56
CA ARG A 9 -4.03 9.44 -7.96
C ARG A 9 -2.59 8.95 -8.07
N LEU A 10 -1.73 9.29 -7.10
CA LEU A 10 -0.35 8.83 -7.08
C LEU A 10 -0.26 7.33 -6.76
N ALA A 11 -0.97 6.87 -5.74
CA ALA A 11 -1.05 5.45 -5.40
C ALA A 11 -1.68 4.61 -6.52
N TRP A 12 -2.66 5.16 -7.25
CA TRP A 12 -3.28 4.49 -8.39
C TRP A 12 -2.25 4.08 -9.46
N LYS A 13 -1.30 4.95 -9.80
CA LYS A 13 -0.23 4.63 -10.75
C LYS A 13 0.64 3.46 -10.30
N LEU A 14 0.85 3.32 -8.99
CA LEU A 14 1.59 2.19 -8.41
C LEU A 14 0.76 0.91 -8.47
N LEU A 15 -0.55 0.99 -8.19
CA LEU A 15 -1.47 -0.13 -8.34
C LEU A 15 -1.55 -0.60 -9.79
N GLU A 16 -1.62 0.31 -10.76
CA GLU A 16 -1.61 -0.02 -12.20
C GLU A 16 -0.34 -0.80 -12.57
N LYS A 17 0.82 -0.36 -12.08
CA LYS A 17 2.09 -1.08 -12.30
C LYS A 17 2.07 -2.49 -11.70
N LEU A 18 1.54 -2.64 -10.49
CA LEU A 18 1.38 -3.93 -9.84
C LEU A 18 0.47 -4.85 -10.67
N CYS A 19 -0.72 -4.36 -11.03
CA CYS A 19 -1.72 -5.11 -11.77
C CYS A 19 -1.27 -5.47 -13.20
N ALA A 20 -0.37 -4.70 -13.79
CA ALA A 20 0.20 -4.99 -15.10
C ALA A 20 1.20 -6.18 -15.08
N ASN A 21 1.73 -6.57 -13.91
CA ASN A 21 2.74 -7.63 -13.81
C ASN A 21 2.47 -8.58 -12.62
N PRO A 22 1.28 -9.21 -12.53
CA PRO A 22 0.87 -9.97 -11.35
C PRO A 22 1.81 -11.15 -11.04
N ASP A 23 2.34 -11.83 -12.06
CA ASP A 23 3.28 -12.95 -11.89
C ASP A 23 4.61 -12.53 -11.27
N PHE A 24 5.13 -11.37 -11.68
CA PHE A 24 6.36 -10.80 -11.12
C PHE A 24 6.18 -10.49 -9.63
N TYR A 25 5.05 -9.88 -9.27
CA TYR A 25 4.72 -9.56 -7.88
C TYR A 25 4.19 -10.78 -7.10
N ARG A 26 3.86 -11.88 -7.78
CA ARG A 26 3.28 -13.11 -7.22
C ARG A 26 1.98 -12.84 -6.47
N VAL A 27 1.14 -12.01 -7.08
CA VAL A 27 -0.18 -11.57 -6.58
C VAL A 27 -1.27 -12.11 -7.49
N LYS A 28 -2.48 -12.27 -6.94
CA LYS A 28 -3.68 -12.57 -7.74
C LYS A 28 -4.49 -11.28 -7.90
N VAL A 29 -4.91 -10.97 -9.12
CA VAL A 29 -5.71 -9.78 -9.43
C VAL A 29 -7.05 -10.24 -9.98
N GLU A 30 -8.12 -9.80 -9.34
CA GLU A 30 -9.50 -10.12 -9.73
C GLU A 30 -10.31 -8.83 -9.88
N LYS A 31 -11.23 -8.80 -10.85
CA LYS A 31 -12.30 -7.82 -10.89
C LYS A 31 -13.59 -8.45 -10.38
N THR A 32 -14.19 -7.83 -9.37
CA THR A 32 -15.47 -8.27 -8.84
C THR A 32 -16.60 -7.96 -9.83
N SER A 33 -17.76 -8.58 -9.61
CA SER A 33 -18.99 -8.30 -10.40
C SER A 33 -19.43 -6.84 -10.35
N PHE A 34 -19.05 -6.09 -9.30
CA PHE A 34 -19.34 -4.66 -9.14
C PHE A 34 -18.24 -3.75 -9.69
N GLY A 35 -17.23 -4.31 -10.36
CA GLY A 35 -16.15 -3.56 -11.02
C GLY A 35 -15.00 -3.14 -10.09
N ALA A 36 -15.02 -3.52 -8.81
CA ALA A 36 -13.90 -3.30 -7.92
C ALA A 36 -12.73 -4.22 -8.31
N THR A 37 -11.50 -3.72 -8.21
CA THR A 37 -10.29 -4.54 -8.40
C THR A 37 -9.78 -4.99 -7.04
N VAL A 38 -9.69 -6.29 -6.83
CA VAL A 38 -9.12 -6.92 -5.64
C VAL A 38 -7.76 -7.48 -6.00
N VAL A 39 -6.76 -7.14 -5.19
CA VAL A 39 -5.40 -7.67 -5.31
C VAL A 39 -5.13 -8.48 -4.07
N ASP A 40 -5.10 -9.80 -4.20
CA ASP A 40 -4.61 -10.69 -3.16
C ASP A 40 -3.08 -10.77 -3.26
N ALA A 41 -2.42 -10.31 -2.20
CA ALA A 41 -0.96 -10.30 -2.07
C ALA A 41 -0.43 -11.13 -0.90
N GLY A 42 -1.26 -12.00 -0.30
CA GLY A 42 -0.82 -12.79 0.86
C GLY A 42 -1.83 -13.72 1.52
N ILE A 43 -3.08 -13.82 1.02
CA ILE A 43 -4.08 -14.76 1.52
C ILE A 43 -3.93 -16.09 0.80
N GLU A 44 -4.20 -16.13 -0.51
CA GLU A 44 -3.94 -17.30 -1.35
C GLU A 44 -2.71 -17.10 -2.24
N ALA A 45 -2.43 -15.85 -2.61
CA ALA A 45 -1.24 -15.47 -3.34
C ALA A 45 -0.01 -15.51 -2.42
N LYS A 46 1.14 -15.89 -2.99
CA LYS A 46 2.38 -16.01 -2.22
C LYS A 46 3.00 -14.66 -1.85
N GLY A 47 2.83 -13.64 -2.68
CA GLY A 47 3.47 -12.34 -2.52
C GLY A 47 5.00 -12.42 -2.54
N GLY A 48 5.64 -11.40 -1.95
CA GLY A 48 7.10 -11.31 -1.85
C GLY A 48 7.59 -9.89 -1.57
N PHE A 49 8.92 -9.71 -1.57
CA PHE A 49 9.55 -8.43 -1.26
C PHE A 49 9.10 -7.28 -2.17
N GLU A 50 9.01 -7.52 -3.48
CA GLU A 50 8.59 -6.47 -4.43
C GLU A 50 7.10 -6.12 -4.29
N ALA A 51 6.24 -7.09 -3.97
CA ALA A 51 4.83 -6.83 -3.64
C ALA A 51 4.70 -6.01 -2.35
N GLY A 52 5.40 -6.41 -1.29
CA GLY A 52 5.42 -5.67 -0.03
C GLY A 52 5.95 -4.24 -0.19
N LYS A 53 7.01 -4.07 -1.00
CA LYS A 53 7.61 -2.76 -1.30
C LYS A 53 6.60 -1.83 -1.98
N ILE A 54 5.97 -2.27 -3.07
CA ILE A 54 5.03 -1.42 -3.80
C ILE A 54 3.74 -1.17 -3.01
N ILE A 55 3.26 -2.16 -2.23
CA ILE A 55 2.12 -1.99 -1.32
C ILE A 55 2.45 -0.96 -0.23
N THR A 56 3.67 -0.95 0.31
CA THR A 56 4.11 0.08 1.27
C THR A 56 4.03 1.47 0.65
N GLU A 57 4.52 1.64 -0.59
CA GLU A 57 4.43 2.92 -1.30
C GLU A 57 2.97 3.33 -1.61
N ILE A 58 2.10 2.35 -1.93
CA ILE A 58 0.65 2.57 -2.11
C ILE A 58 0.03 3.04 -0.80
N CYS A 59 0.32 2.39 0.33
CA CYS A 59 -0.16 2.80 1.65
C CYS A 59 0.29 4.22 2.00
N MET A 60 1.51 4.61 1.62
CA MET A 60 2.01 5.98 1.76
C MET A 60 1.45 6.97 0.72
N GLY A 61 0.43 6.58 -0.05
CA GLY A 61 -0.26 7.45 -0.99
C GLY A 61 0.60 7.84 -2.19
N GLY A 62 1.61 7.02 -2.53
CA GLY A 62 2.62 7.34 -3.54
C GLY A 62 3.53 8.53 -3.19
N CYS A 63 3.44 9.06 -1.97
CA CYS A 63 4.25 10.18 -1.48
C CYS A 63 5.45 9.70 -0.65
N GLY A 64 5.56 8.41 -0.42
CA GLY A 64 6.72 7.77 0.18
C GLY A 64 7.42 6.84 -0.80
N LYS A 65 8.69 6.58 -0.52
CA LYS A 65 9.51 5.60 -1.24
C LYS A 65 10.00 4.53 -0.28
N ALA A 66 10.06 3.31 -0.77
CA ALA A 66 10.55 2.15 -0.02
C ALA A 66 11.66 1.44 -0.79
N ARG A 67 12.72 1.07 -0.07
CA ARG A 67 13.83 0.24 -0.59
C ARG A 67 14.03 -0.94 0.34
N ILE A 68 14.12 -2.14 -0.22
CA ILE A 68 14.57 -3.31 0.52
C ILE A 68 16.09 -3.28 0.54
N THR A 69 16.67 -3.34 1.73
CA THR A 69 18.10 -3.36 2.00
C THR A 69 18.40 -4.52 2.96
N SER A 70 19.66 -4.64 3.39
CA SER A 70 20.07 -5.50 4.48
C SER A 70 20.77 -4.66 5.54
N ARG A 71 20.50 -4.91 6.82
CA ARG A 71 21.15 -4.21 7.93
C ARG A 71 21.62 -5.20 8.99
N LYS A 72 22.77 -4.92 9.59
CA LYS A 72 23.31 -5.64 10.76
C LYS A 72 22.62 -5.15 12.03
N TYR A 73 22.09 -6.09 12.82
CA TYR A 73 21.46 -5.90 14.12
C TYR A 73 22.13 -6.83 15.14
N GLY A 74 23.06 -6.31 15.93
CA GLY A 74 23.97 -7.16 16.72
C GLY A 74 24.81 -8.02 15.77
N GLU A 75 24.91 -9.32 16.01
CA GLU A 75 25.65 -10.24 15.13
C GLU A 75 24.88 -10.73 13.90
N TRP A 76 23.60 -10.38 13.79
CA TRP A 76 22.72 -10.89 12.73
C TRP A 76 22.53 -9.87 11.63
N THR A 77 22.43 -10.34 10.37
CA THR A 77 22.06 -9.49 9.24
C THR A 77 20.67 -9.89 8.75
N PHE A 78 19.75 -8.93 8.72
CA PHE A 78 18.36 -9.16 8.31
C PHE A 78 17.99 -8.28 7.11
N PRO A 79 17.04 -8.74 6.26
CA PRO A 79 16.34 -7.86 5.34
C PRO A 79 15.70 -6.69 6.11
N THR A 80 15.81 -5.48 5.57
CA THR A 80 15.34 -4.25 6.20
C THR A 80 14.67 -3.38 5.15
N ILE A 81 13.65 -2.64 5.56
CA ILE A 81 13.04 -1.63 4.70
C ILE A 81 13.58 -0.25 5.08
N PHE A 82 14.06 0.49 4.07
CA PHE A 82 14.40 1.90 4.20
C PHE A 82 13.29 2.73 3.55
N VAL A 83 12.68 3.61 4.33
CA VAL A 83 11.52 4.43 3.91
C VAL A 83 11.84 5.91 4.09
N TYR A 84 11.47 6.72 3.10
CA TYR A 84 11.64 8.18 3.16
C TYR A 84 10.50 8.89 2.43
N THR A 85 10.21 10.12 2.84
CA THR A 85 9.17 10.99 2.27
C THR A 85 9.45 12.45 2.58
N ASP A 86 9.17 13.33 1.64
CA ASP A 86 9.16 14.80 1.83
C ASP A 86 7.80 15.32 2.31
N HIS A 87 6.82 14.43 2.49
CA HIS A 87 5.45 14.74 2.88
C HIS A 87 5.01 13.90 4.10
N PRO A 88 5.71 13.97 5.24
CA PRO A 88 5.52 13.04 6.35
C PRO A 88 4.07 12.98 6.83
N ILE A 89 3.43 14.12 7.11
CA ILE A 89 2.04 14.16 7.60
C ILE A 89 1.07 13.54 6.58
N THR A 90 1.20 13.87 5.30
CA THR A 90 0.32 13.36 4.24
C THR A 90 0.53 11.87 3.98
N ALA A 91 1.79 11.44 3.91
CA ALA A 91 2.15 10.06 3.60
C ALA A 91 1.85 9.12 4.77
N THR A 92 2.18 9.52 6.01
CA THR A 92 2.02 8.64 7.18
C THR A 92 0.63 8.76 7.80
N LEU A 93 0.18 9.94 8.20
CA LEU A 93 -1.10 10.09 8.90
C LEU A 93 -2.29 10.17 7.93
N GLY A 94 -2.15 10.93 6.85
CA GLY A 94 -3.20 11.13 5.85
C GLY A 94 -3.47 9.91 4.96
N SER A 95 -2.53 8.95 4.92
CA SER A 95 -2.63 7.78 4.06
C SER A 95 -2.25 6.50 4.83
N GLN A 96 -0.97 6.29 5.14
CA GLN A 96 -0.46 4.99 5.63
C GLN A 96 -1.09 4.50 6.93
N PHE A 97 -1.49 5.41 7.83
CA PHE A 97 -2.04 5.06 9.12
C PHE A 97 -3.26 4.16 8.99
N ALA A 98 -3.26 3.07 9.76
CA ALA A 98 -4.30 2.06 9.80
C ALA A 98 -5.44 2.49 10.72
N GLY A 99 -6.07 3.62 10.40
CA GLY A 99 -7.09 4.24 11.26
C GLY A 99 -8.52 3.77 10.97
N TRP A 100 -8.80 3.27 9.76
CA TRP A 100 -10.17 2.97 9.36
C TRP A 100 -10.58 1.55 9.74
N GLN A 101 -11.44 1.41 10.74
CA GLN A 101 -12.11 0.13 11.00
C GLN A 101 -13.20 -0.13 9.96
N ILE A 102 -13.05 -1.20 9.17
CA ILE A 102 -14.02 -1.67 8.18
C ILE A 102 -14.73 -2.87 8.79
N LYS A 103 -16.03 -2.73 9.03
CA LYS A 103 -16.88 -3.79 9.58
C LYS A 103 -18.14 -3.91 8.74
N GLU A 104 -18.38 -5.09 8.19
CA GLU A 104 -19.54 -5.41 7.37
C GLU A 104 -19.97 -6.85 7.67
N GLY A 105 -21.10 -7.04 8.35
CA GLY A 105 -21.50 -8.34 8.89
C GLY A 105 -20.40 -8.96 9.77
N ASP A 106 -19.96 -10.17 9.40
CA ASP A 106 -18.89 -10.91 10.08
C ASP A 106 -17.48 -10.51 9.61
N TYR A 107 -17.36 -9.69 8.57
CA TYR A 107 -16.08 -9.22 8.07
C TYR A 107 -15.54 -8.07 8.93
N PHE A 108 -14.26 -8.16 9.28
CA PHE A 108 -13.53 -7.12 9.97
C PHE A 108 -12.12 -6.94 9.40
N ALA A 109 -11.74 -5.70 9.11
CA ALA A 109 -10.39 -5.34 8.71
C ALA A 109 -10.02 -3.94 9.19
N ILE A 110 -8.71 -3.68 9.31
CA ILE A 110 -8.17 -2.35 9.55
C ILE A 110 -7.65 -1.79 8.22
N GLY A 111 -8.38 -0.83 7.68
CA GLY A 111 -8.08 -0.11 6.45
C GLY A 111 -6.98 0.93 6.66
N SER A 112 -5.97 0.85 5.80
CA SER A 112 -4.91 1.84 5.63
C SER A 112 -4.97 2.44 4.22
N GLY A 113 -4.18 3.48 3.97
CA GLY A 113 -3.91 3.97 2.64
C GLY A 113 -4.79 5.14 2.18
N PRO A 114 -4.67 5.51 0.91
CA PRO A 114 -5.08 6.83 0.41
C PRO A 114 -6.60 7.04 0.40
N ALA A 115 -7.40 5.98 0.40
CA ALA A 115 -8.85 6.06 0.47
C ALA A 115 -9.33 6.75 1.76
N ARG A 116 -8.56 6.64 2.86
CA ARG A 116 -8.86 7.34 4.13
C ARG A 116 -8.95 8.85 3.96
N ALA A 117 -8.14 9.44 3.08
CA ALA A 117 -8.18 10.88 2.80
C ALA A 117 -9.47 11.33 2.09
N LEU A 118 -10.16 10.42 1.38
CA LEU A 118 -11.47 10.70 0.79
C LEU A 118 -12.59 10.46 1.79
N ALA A 119 -12.52 9.36 2.53
CA ALA A 119 -13.54 8.96 3.51
C ALA A 119 -13.47 9.75 4.83
N LEU A 120 -12.41 10.57 5.02
CA LEU A 120 -12.12 11.33 6.24
C LEU A 120 -12.18 10.45 7.50
N LYS A 121 -11.51 9.29 7.42
CA LYS A 121 -11.47 8.32 8.52
C LYS A 121 -10.21 8.54 9.36
N PRO A 122 -10.35 8.82 10.67
CA PRO A 122 -9.21 8.94 11.57
C PRO A 122 -8.40 7.65 11.51
#